data_AF-A0A956YSA5-F1
#
_entry.id   AF-A0A956YSA5-F1
#
_cell.length_a   1.000
_cell.length_b   1.000
_cell.length_c   1.000
_cell.angle_alpha   90.00
_cell.angle_beta   90.00
_cell.angle_gamma   90.00
#
_symmetry.space_group_name_H-M   'P 1'
#
loop_
_entity.id
_entity.type
_entity.pdbx_description
1 polymer ?
#
loop_
_entity_poly.entity_id
_entity_poly.type
_entity_poly.pdbx_seq_one_letter_code
_entity_poly.pdbx_strand_id
1 'polypeptide(L)'
;WLPLLGVQTGGMSCAASLGSLAGGIAGTFLIPIPLLGTLIGTVIGALLVEFVRRGQATPAIAAGQQAARLFVIGYSLRLISSVGIVVIYIISLASSGF
;
A
#
# COMPACT_ATOMS: atom_id res chain seq x y z
N TRP A 1 -10.12 9.74 -5.09
CA TRP A 1 -9.20 9.36 -3.99
C TRP A 1 -7.93 8.65 -4.49
N LEU A 2 -8.02 7.64 -5.37
CA LEU A 2 -6.83 6.95 -5.96
C LEU A 2 -5.93 7.79 -6.90
N PRO A 3 -6.45 8.71 -7.75
CA PRO A 3 -5.59 9.54 -8.63
C PRO A 3 -4.70 10.51 -7.85
N LEU A 4 -5.22 11.09 -6.77
CA LEU A 4 -4.52 12.01 -5.87
C LEU A 4 -3.37 11.36 -5.10
N LEU A 5 -3.37 10.02 -5.01
CA LEU A 5 -2.33 9.23 -4.35
C LEU A 5 -1.29 8.66 -5.33
N GLY A 6 -1.29 9.12 -6.59
CA GLY A 6 -0.26 8.76 -7.58
C GLY A 6 -0.48 7.43 -8.31
N VAL A 7 -1.60 6.74 -8.07
CA VAL A 7 -1.92 5.48 -8.78
C VAL A 7 -2.09 5.67 -10.28
N GLN A 8 -2.47 6.88 -10.72
CA GLN A 8 -2.65 7.19 -12.14
C GLN A 8 -1.37 7.73 -12.81
N THR A 9 -0.36 8.16 -12.06
CA THR A 9 0.91 8.70 -12.60
C THR A 9 2.09 7.73 -12.49
N GLY A 10 1.96 6.63 -11.74
CA GLY A 10 3.02 5.63 -11.55
C GLY A 10 3.14 4.55 -12.64
N GLY A 11 2.29 4.56 -13.67
CA GLY A 11 2.37 3.59 -14.78
C GLY A 11 2.04 2.13 -14.41
N MET A 12 1.42 1.89 -13.25
CA MET A 12 1.11 0.55 -12.79
C MET A 12 -0.11 0.00 -13.55
N SER A 13 0.04 -1.21 -14.10
CA SER A 13 -1.09 -1.87 -14.77
C SER A 13 -2.17 -2.29 -13.76
N CYS A 14 -3.44 -2.28 -14.17
CA CYS A 14 -4.55 -2.74 -13.34
C CYS A 14 -4.31 -4.15 -12.76
N ALA A 15 -3.72 -5.05 -13.56
CA ALA A 15 -3.36 -6.39 -13.10
C ALA A 15 -2.27 -6.38 -12.03
N ALA A 16 -1.24 -5.51 -12.15
CA ALA A 16 -0.21 -5.38 -11.12
C ALA A 16 -0.78 -4.84 -9.80
N SER A 17 -1.80 -3.98 -9.86
CA SER A 17 -2.53 -3.53 -8.66
C SER A 17 -3.34 -4.66 -8.01
N LEU A 18 -3.96 -5.54 -8.79
CA LEU A 18 -4.64 -6.73 -8.27
C LEU A 18 -3.64 -7.72 -7.67
N GLY A 19 -2.51 -7.92 -8.34
CA GLY A 19 -1.40 -8.74 -7.87
C GLY A 19 -0.84 -8.23 -6.55
N SER A 20 -0.65 -6.91 -6.41
CA SER A 20 -0.14 -6.31 -5.18
C SER A 20 -1.12 -6.47 -4.01
N LEU A 21 -2.43 -6.29 -4.24
CA LEU A 21 -3.44 -6.53 -3.21
C LEU A 21 -3.45 -7.98 -2.74
N ALA A 22 -3.53 -8.93 -3.68
CA ALA A 22 -3.55 -10.36 -3.36
C ALA A 22 -2.25 -10.81 -2.67
N GLY A 23 -1.10 -10.36 -3.18
CA GLY A 23 0.20 -10.65 -2.60
C GLY A 23 0.35 -10.05 -1.20
N GLY A 24 -0.13 -8.82 -0.98
CA GLY A 24 -0.12 -8.17 0.32
C GLY A 24 -0.91 -8.92 1.39
N ILE A 25 -2.12 -9.34 1.04
CA ILE A 25 -2.97 -10.17 1.91
C ILE A 25 -2.24 -11.47 2.25
N ALA A 26 -1.78 -12.21 1.24
CA ALA A 26 -1.06 -13.47 1.45
C ALA A 26 0.21 -13.28 2.29
N GLY A 27 1.01 -12.25 2.01
CA GLY A 27 2.23 -11.93 2.74
C GLY A 27 1.98 -11.55 4.20
N THR A 28 0.84 -10.94 4.51
CA THR A 28 0.43 -10.63 5.90
C THR A 28 0.23 -11.90 6.72
N PHE A 29 -0.34 -12.95 6.12
CA PHE A 29 -0.62 -14.22 6.81
C PHE A 29 0.59 -15.16 6.82
N LEU A 30 1.49 -15.04 5.85
CA LEU A 30 2.66 -15.91 5.71
C LEU A 30 3.87 -15.45 6.54
N ILE A 31 4.00 -14.15 6.83
CA ILE A 31 5.16 -13.58 7.54
C ILE A 31 4.71 -13.03 8.90
N PRO A 32 5.30 -13.50 10.01
CA PRO A 32 4.85 -13.15 11.37
C PRO A 32 5.03 -11.66 11.74
N ILE A 33 5.75 -10.89 10.92
CA ILE A 33 5.86 -9.42 11.04
C ILE A 33 4.88 -8.80 10.03
N PRO A 34 3.65 -8.40 10.43
CA PRO A 34 2.57 -8.08 9.51
C PRO A 34 2.92 -6.94 8.54
N LEU A 35 3.62 -5.91 9.01
CA LEU A 35 4.05 -4.78 8.18
C LEU A 35 5.03 -5.18 7.08
N LEU A 36 6.06 -5.95 7.44
CA LEU A 36 7.05 -6.45 6.48
C LEU A 36 6.42 -7.49 5.56
N GLY A 37 5.57 -8.36 6.10
CA GLY A 37 4.83 -9.37 5.36
C GLY A 37 3.94 -8.76 4.28
N THR A 38 3.16 -7.74 4.63
CA THR A 38 2.32 -7.02 3.68
C THR A 38 3.16 -6.31 2.62
N LEU A 39 4.24 -5.64 3.01
CA LEU A 39 5.11 -4.94 2.06
C LEU A 39 5.76 -5.92 1.06
N ILE A 40 6.36 -7.00 1.56
CA ILE A 40 7.02 -8.01 0.72
C ILE A 40 5.99 -8.68 -0.18
N GLY A 41 4.83 -9.04 0.38
CA GLY A 41 3.72 -9.62 -0.36
C GLY A 41 3.20 -8.72 -1.47
N THR A 42 2.97 -7.43 -1.18
CA THR A 42 2.50 -6.45 -2.18
C THR A 42 3.50 -6.27 -3.31
N VAL A 43 4.79 -6.17 -2.99
CA VAL A 43 5.86 -6.02 -3.99
C VAL A 43 5.96 -7.28 -4.85
N ILE A 44 6.07 -8.46 -4.23
CA ILE A 44 6.20 -9.74 -4.95
C ILE A 44 4.96 -10.03 -5.79
N GLY A 45 3.76 -9.76 -5.28
CA GLY A 45 2.51 -9.95 -6.00
C GLY A 45 2.39 -9.05 -7.24
N ALA A 46 2.80 -7.79 -7.12
CA ALA A 46 2.87 -6.88 -8.27
C ALA A 46 3.90 -7.35 -9.30
N LEU A 47 5.08 -7.76 -8.82
CA LEU A 47 6.21 -8.20 -9.63
C LEU A 47 5.85 -9.47 -10.42
N LEU A 48 5.28 -10.48 -9.76
CA LEU A 48 4.84 -11.73 -10.37
C LEU A 48 3.80 -11.50 -11.46
N VAL A 49 2.76 -10.70 -11.17
CA VAL A 49 1.68 -10.49 -12.15
C VAL A 49 2.17 -9.72 -13.38
N GLU A 50 3.00 -8.70 -13.20
CA GLU A 50 3.54 -7.94 -14.34
C GLU A 50 4.60 -8.76 -15.11
N PHE A 51 5.39 -9.58 -14.41
CA PHE A 51 6.35 -10.50 -15.03
C PHE A 51 5.64 -11.56 -15.89
N VAL A 52 4.58 -12.19 -15.37
CA VAL A 52 3.78 -13.18 -16.12
C VAL A 52 3.09 -12.54 -17.32
N ARG A 53 2.64 -11.28 -17.22
CA ARG A 53 1.95 -10.60 -18.33
C ARG A 53 2.88 -10.13 -19.45
N ARG A 54 4.06 -9.57 -19.12
CA ARG A 54 4.95 -8.96 -20.12
C ARG A 54 6.16 -9.81 -20.47
N GLY A 55 6.48 -10.83 -19.67
CA GLY A 55 7.67 -11.66 -19.83
C GLY A 55 9.00 -10.91 -19.65
N GLN A 56 8.98 -9.66 -19.20
CA GLN A 56 10.16 -8.80 -19.11
C GLN A 56 10.40 -8.40 -17.64
N ALA A 57 11.65 -8.54 -17.18
CA ALA A 57 12.03 -8.25 -15.80
C ALA A 57 12.01 -6.74 -15.48
N THR A 58 12.38 -5.89 -16.44
CA THR A 58 12.46 -4.44 -16.28
C THR A 58 11.12 -3.79 -15.89
N PRO A 59 10.01 -4.00 -16.63
CA PRO A 59 8.72 -3.44 -16.26
C PRO A 59 8.17 -4.07 -14.97
N ALA A 60 8.51 -5.32 -14.67
CA ALA A 60 8.07 -5.99 -13.46
C ALA A 60 8.70 -5.38 -12.20
N ILE A 61 10.02 -5.12 -12.21
CA ILE A 61 10.72 -4.44 -11.12
C ILE A 61 10.17 -3.02 -10.92
N ALA A 62 9.91 -2.30 -12.02
CA ALA A 62 9.30 -0.98 -11.94
C ALA A 62 7.91 -1.04 -11.27
N ALA A 63 7.08 -2.02 -11.62
CA ALA A 63 5.77 -2.23 -10.98
C ALA A 63 5.90 -2.55 -9.48
N GLY A 64 6.86 -3.40 -9.10
CA GLY A 64 7.16 -3.69 -7.70
C GLY A 64 7.62 -2.46 -6.90
N GLN A 65 8.50 -1.64 -7.49
CA GLN A 65 8.97 -0.41 -6.85
C GLN A 65 7.86 0.63 -6.68
N GLN A 66 6.97 0.75 -7.66
CA GLN A 66 5.78 1.60 -7.54
C GLN A 66 4.83 1.08 -6.46
N ALA A 67 4.65 -0.24 -6.33
CA ALA A 67 3.82 -0.85 -5.29
C ALA A 67 4.37 -0.57 -3.89
N ALA A 68 5.70 -0.69 -3.71
CA ALA A 68 6.36 -0.32 -2.45
C ALA A 68 6.15 1.16 -2.11
N ARG A 69 6.33 2.07 -3.08
CA ARG A 69 6.18 3.51 -2.87
C ARG A 69 4.74 3.88 -2.48
N LEU A 70 3.76 3.30 -3.16
CA LEU A 70 2.34 3.47 -2.85
C LEU A 70 2.00 2.94 -1.46
N PHE A 71 2.57 1.79 -1.07
CA PHE A 71 2.38 1.24 0.27
C PHE A 71 2.91 2.20 1.35
N VAL A 72 4.13 2.73 1.18
CA VAL A 72 4.73 3.68 2.14
C VAL A 72 3.90 4.96 2.23
N ILE A 73 3.47 5.53 1.11
CA ILE A 73 2.63 6.74 1.09
C ILE A 73 1.30 6.48 1.79
N GLY A 74 0.63 5.36 1.45
CA GLY A 74 -0.64 4.97 2.07
C GLY A 74 -0.52 4.71 3.57
N TYR A 75 0.57 4.08 4.00
CA TYR A 75 0.84 3.82 5.41
C TYR A 75 1.08 5.12 6.19
N SER A 76 1.87 6.05 5.66
CA SER A 76 2.09 7.36 6.26
C SER A 76 0.78 8.13 6.43
N LEU A 77 -0.08 8.13 5.41
CA LEU A 77 -1.41 8.75 5.49
C LEU A 77 -2.27 8.11 6.56
N ARG A 78 -2.28 6.77 6.65
CA ARG A 78 -3.02 6.06 7.69
C ARG A 78 -2.56 6.47 9.09
N LEU A 79 -1.25 6.67 9.27
CA LEU A 79 -0.67 7.08 10.53
C LEU A 79 -1.05 8.53 10.88
N ILE A 80 -0.96 9.44 9.92
CA ILE A 80 -1.40 10.85 10.08
C ILE A 80 -2.89 10.92 10.41
N SER A 81 -3.74 10.19 9.67
CA SER A 81 -5.17 10.13 9.94
C SER A 81 -5.48 9.56 11.32
N SER A 82 -4.78 8.50 11.74
CA SER A 82 -4.95 7.92 13.07
C SER A 82 -4.61 8.92 14.19
N VAL A 83 -3.50 9.66 14.05
CA VAL A 83 -3.12 10.70 15.01
C VAL A 83 -4.13 11.85 15.00
N GLY A 84 -4.57 12.29 13.82
CA GLY A 84 -5.57 13.35 13.68
C GLY A 84 -6.89 13.01 14.37
N ILE A 85 -7.38 11.77 14.24
CA ILE A 85 -8.60 11.32 14.92
C ILE A 85 -8.43 11.38 16.45
N VAL A 86 -7.28 10.93 16.97
CA VAL A 86 -7.00 10.98 18.41
C VAL A 86 -6.97 12.42 18.91
N VAL A 87 -6.34 13.34 18.18
CA VAL A 87 -6.29 14.77 18.53
C VAL A 87 -7.69 15.37 18.54
N ILE A 88 -8.50 15.14 17.50
CA ILE A 88 -9.88 15.62 17.42
C ILE A 88 -10.70 15.06 18.58
N TYR A 89 -10.52 13.78 18.91
CA TYR A 89 -11.21 13.14 20.03
C TYR A 89 -10.85 13.79 21.38
N ILE A 90 -9.57 14.06 21.65
CA ILE A 90 -9.12 14.74 22.87
C ILE A 90 -9.70 16.16 22.95
N ILE A 91 -9.65 16.92 21.85
CA ILE A 91 -10.25 18.27 21.79
C ILE A 91 -11.75 18.18 22.04
N SER A 92 -12.42 17.20 21.43
CA SER A 92 -13.86 16.97 21.62
C SER A 92 -14.18 16.70 23.08
N LEU A 93 -13.44 15.82 23.76
CA LEU A 93 -13.55 15.56 25.19
C LEU A 93 -13.35 16.82 26.05
N ALA A 94 -12.31 17.61 25.77
CA ALA A 94 -12.04 18.84 26.51
C ALA A 94 -13.13 19.91 26.30
N SER A 95 -13.72 19.97 25.10
CA SER A 95 -14.78 20.93 24.76
C SER A 95 -16.17 20.51 25.22
N SER A 96 -16.43 19.20 25.38
CA SER A 96 -17.76 18.66 25.73
C SER A 96 -18.01 18.61 27.24
N GLY A 97 -17.09 19.14 28.05
CA GLY A 97 -17.34 19.40 29.46
C GLY A 97 -17.58 18.13 30.28
N PHE A 98 -16.50 17.40 30.55
CA PHE A 98 -16.30 16.88 31.90
C PHE A 98 -15.72 17.99 32.78
#